data_AF-A0AAW0B152-F1
#
_entry.id   AF-A0AAW0B152-F1
#
_cell.length_a   1.000
_cell.length_b   1.000
_cell.length_c   1.000
_cell.angle_alpha   90.00
_cell.angle_beta   90.00
_cell.angle_gamma   90.00
#
_symmetry.space_group_name_H-M   'P 1'
#
loop_
_entity.id
_entity.type
_entity.pdbx_description
1 polymer ?
#
loop_
_entity_poly.entity_id
_entity_poly.type
_entity_poly.pdbx_seq_one_letter_code
_entity_poly.pdbx_strand_id
1 'polypeptide(L)'
;MTVIIGQVFRAFSLFPLPPITPTDDDKHALLSSVGMSAVQLVGLAAASVAFSSLTSFLWVSVAEHNTKSLRLAIYSSLIRRPMAFYDSRDPGSLLASFTNDADAVRLATGLASGLLIQHLTTTIVALVLAFTQSPLLTLLTLSAIPLLTIVQAASQISSGRFISEERNILSDLTAHITSTLSLLPTIRLFSLHSTPLNTLTHIHQALTRTDKRINTTFALSSSLTELLIMGHVRSSLLMAVAQLARLQRGRVALGGLHGKEGLLAAQGRAE
;
A
#
# COMPACT_ATOMS: atom_id res chain seq x y z
N MET A 1 -1.91 18.04 -0.85
CA MET A 1 -3.17 17.91 -1.63
C MET A 1 -4.42 18.01 -0.77
N THR A 2 -4.55 17.26 0.33
CA THR A 2 -5.74 17.26 1.21
C THR A 2 -6.19 18.65 1.69
N VAL A 3 -5.26 19.50 2.11
CA VAL A 3 -5.58 20.89 2.55
C VAL A 3 -6.12 21.74 1.39
N ILE A 4 -5.51 21.65 0.21
CA ILE A 4 -5.92 22.41 -0.98
C ILE A 4 -7.32 21.97 -1.44
N ILE A 5 -7.58 20.66 -1.44
CA ILE A 5 -8.93 20.12 -1.74
C ILE A 5 -9.95 20.60 -0.69
N GLY A 6 -9.56 20.66 0.59
CA GLY A 6 -10.38 21.22 1.65
C GLY A 6 -10.71 22.71 1.44
N GLN A 7 -9.78 23.50 0.92
CA GLN A 7 -10.01 24.90 0.54
C GLN A 7 -11.00 25.03 -0.61
N VAL A 8 -10.89 24.17 -1.63
CA VAL A 8 -11.85 24.12 -2.75
C VAL A 8 -13.25 23.78 -2.25
N PHE A 9 -13.40 22.75 -1.41
CA PHE A 9 -14.70 22.37 -0.84
C PHE A 9 -15.29 23.50 0.01
N ARG A 10 -14.45 24.19 0.79
CA ARG A 10 -14.87 25.35 1.57
C ARG A 10 -15.35 26.51 0.70
N ALA A 11 -14.66 26.78 -0.41
CA ALA A 11 -15.07 27.80 -1.38
C ALA A 11 -16.45 27.49 -1.98
N PHE A 12 -16.70 26.22 -2.35
CA PHE A 12 -18.04 25.79 -2.82
C PHE A 12 -19.10 25.85 -1.72
N SER A 13 -18.76 25.53 -0.47
CA SER A 13 -19.72 25.56 0.64
C SER A 13 -20.19 26.96 1.04
N LEU A 14 -19.39 27.99 0.70
CA LEU A 14 -19.70 29.38 0.95
C LEU A 14 -20.50 30.02 -0.19
N PHE A 15 -20.69 29.31 -1.31
CA PHE A 15 -21.45 29.83 -2.43
C PHE A 15 -22.94 29.95 -2.06
N PRO A 16 -23.54 31.16 -2.15
CA PRO A 16 -24.92 31.38 -1.76
C PRO A 16 -25.91 30.56 -2.60
N LEU A 17 -26.83 29.84 -1.93
CA LEU A 17 -27.92 29.08 -2.54
C LEU A 17 -29.21 29.94 -2.55
N PRO A 18 -30.17 29.71 -3.46
CA PRO A 18 -31.44 30.47 -3.54
C PRO A 18 -32.16 30.51 -2.17
N PRO A 19 -32.77 31.65 -1.76
CA PRO A 19 -33.40 32.69 -2.58
C PRO A 19 -32.54 33.93 -2.89
N ILE A 20 -31.27 33.96 -2.46
CA ILE A 20 -30.31 35.02 -2.77
C ILE A 20 -29.79 34.79 -4.20
N THR A 21 -30.04 35.73 -5.12
CA THR A 21 -29.45 35.67 -6.47
C THR A 21 -27.95 35.91 -6.37
N PRO A 22 -27.10 35.01 -6.88
CA PRO A 22 -25.65 35.17 -6.77
C PRO A 22 -25.19 36.43 -7.50
N THR A 23 -24.49 37.30 -6.78
CA THR A 23 -23.89 38.53 -7.31
C THR A 23 -22.70 38.15 -8.18
N ASP A 24 -22.37 38.93 -9.22
CA ASP A 24 -21.22 38.61 -10.08
C ASP A 24 -19.88 38.57 -9.29
N ASP A 25 -19.77 39.36 -8.22
CA ASP A 25 -18.64 39.31 -7.27
C ASP A 25 -18.46 37.94 -6.61
N ASP A 26 -19.55 37.25 -6.26
CA ASP A 26 -19.51 35.91 -5.63
C ASP A 26 -19.00 34.84 -6.61
N LYS A 27 -19.36 34.99 -7.90
CA LYS A 27 -18.88 34.10 -8.97
C LYS A 27 -17.39 34.32 -9.22
N HIS A 28 -16.93 35.56 -9.26
CA HIS A 28 -15.50 35.87 -9.44
C HIS A 28 -14.64 35.42 -8.25
N ALA A 29 -15.15 35.53 -7.02
CA ALA A 29 -14.49 35.02 -5.82
C ALA A 29 -14.36 33.47 -5.84
N LEU A 30 -15.39 32.76 -6.31
CA LEU A 30 -15.32 31.31 -6.48
C LEU A 30 -14.32 30.91 -7.57
N LEU A 31 -14.38 31.53 -8.75
CA LEU A 31 -13.49 31.21 -9.87
C LEU A 31 -12.01 31.50 -9.55
N SER A 32 -11.72 32.61 -8.86
CA SER A 32 -10.35 32.95 -8.46
C SER A 32 -9.79 32.01 -7.39
N SER A 33 -10.60 31.62 -6.40
CA SER A 33 -10.17 30.65 -5.37
C SER A 33 -9.96 29.23 -5.92
N VAL A 34 -10.83 28.77 -6.82
CA VAL A 34 -10.66 27.50 -7.52
C VAL A 34 -9.47 27.55 -8.48
N GLY A 35 -9.30 28.65 -9.21
CA GLY A 35 -8.17 28.85 -10.12
C GLY A 35 -6.81 28.83 -9.39
N MET A 36 -6.70 29.53 -8.26
CA MET A 36 -5.48 29.50 -7.44
C MET A 36 -5.21 28.11 -6.87
N SER A 37 -6.24 27.40 -6.41
CA SER A 37 -6.12 26.02 -5.92
C SER A 37 -5.66 25.07 -7.03
N ALA A 38 -6.17 25.25 -8.26
CA ALA A 38 -5.76 24.44 -9.42
C ALA A 38 -4.27 24.64 -9.75
N VAL A 39 -3.78 25.88 -9.79
CA VAL A 39 -2.35 26.17 -10.01
C VAL A 39 -1.48 25.56 -8.91
N GLN A 40 -1.91 25.63 -7.65
CA GLN A 40 -1.20 24.99 -6.54
C GLN A 40 -1.15 23.46 -6.67
N LEU A 41 -2.23 22.81 -7.11
CA LEU A 41 -2.25 21.36 -7.34
C LEU A 41 -1.30 20.96 -8.49
N VAL A 42 -1.27 21.74 -9.57
CA VAL A 42 -0.35 21.51 -10.69
C VAL A 42 1.11 21.68 -10.25
N GLY A 43 1.43 22.76 -9.53
CA GLY A 43 2.77 22.99 -9.00
C GLY A 43 3.22 21.89 -8.03
N LEU A 44 2.32 21.44 -7.16
CA LEU A 44 2.60 20.34 -6.23
C LEU A 44 2.76 18.99 -6.95
N ALA A 45 2.00 18.74 -8.02
CA ALA A 45 2.15 17.53 -8.83
C ALA A 45 3.50 17.51 -9.55
N ALA A 46 3.91 18.62 -10.17
CA ALA A 46 5.21 18.75 -10.82
C ALA A 46 6.36 18.55 -9.82
N ALA A 47 6.26 19.19 -8.64
CA ALA A 47 7.23 18.99 -7.56
C ALA A 47 7.27 17.52 -7.09
N SER A 48 6.11 16.88 -6.93
CA SER A 48 6.04 15.47 -6.51
C SER A 48 6.74 14.54 -7.49
N VAL A 49 6.58 14.75 -8.80
CA VAL A 49 7.25 13.93 -9.84
C VAL A 49 8.76 14.18 -9.83
N ALA A 50 9.20 15.43 -9.66
CA ALA A 50 10.62 15.74 -9.57
C ALA A 50 11.27 15.09 -8.34
N PHE A 51 10.65 15.21 -7.17
CA PHE A 51 11.15 14.61 -5.94
C PHE A 51 11.13 13.08 -5.96
N SER A 52 10.07 12.45 -6.49
CA SER A 52 10.00 11.00 -6.58
C SER A 52 11.05 10.43 -7.53
N SER A 53 11.29 11.11 -8.66
CA SER A 53 12.32 10.75 -9.62
C SER A 53 13.72 10.88 -9.01
N LEU A 54 14.00 12.01 -8.34
CA LEU A 54 15.27 12.24 -7.66
C LEU A 54 15.53 11.20 -6.56
N THR A 55 14.52 10.93 -5.74
CA THR A 55 14.64 9.94 -4.64
C THR A 55 14.90 8.55 -5.19
N SER A 56 14.19 8.15 -6.25
CA SER A 56 14.40 6.86 -6.91
C SER A 56 15.81 6.74 -7.49
N PHE A 57 16.28 7.80 -8.16
CA PHE A 57 17.64 7.86 -8.71
C PHE A 57 18.71 7.73 -7.62
N LEU A 58 18.54 8.43 -6.49
CA LEU A 58 19.46 8.35 -5.35
C LEU A 58 19.51 6.94 -4.76
N TRP A 59 18.36 6.30 -4.52
CA TRP A 59 18.32 4.93 -3.99
C TRP A 59 18.94 3.90 -4.92
N VAL A 60 18.69 4.00 -6.23
CA VAL A 60 19.34 3.11 -7.21
C VAL A 60 20.85 3.35 -7.23
N SER A 61 21.28 4.61 -7.21
CA SER A 61 22.72 4.95 -7.20
C SER A 61 23.43 4.39 -5.97
N VAL A 62 22.80 4.48 -4.79
CA VAL A 62 23.32 3.90 -3.54
C VAL A 62 23.41 2.38 -3.64
N ALA A 63 22.37 1.72 -4.17
CA ALA A 63 22.36 0.26 -4.34
C ALA A 63 23.50 -0.23 -5.24
N GLU A 64 23.70 0.43 -6.38
CA GLU A 64 24.75 0.07 -7.33
C GLU A 64 26.14 0.33 -6.74
N HIS A 65 26.32 1.43 -6.00
CA HIS A 65 27.59 1.73 -5.33
C HIS A 65 27.93 0.68 -4.24
N ASN A 66 26.95 0.30 -3.42
CA ASN A 66 27.12 -0.74 -2.40
C ASN A 66 27.43 -2.09 -3.03
N THR A 67 26.71 -2.46 -4.09
CA THR A 67 26.90 -3.74 -4.79
C THR A 67 28.26 -3.80 -5.48
N LYS A 68 28.70 -2.70 -6.11
CA LYS A 68 30.04 -2.62 -6.69
C LYS A 68 31.12 -2.81 -5.63
N SER A 69 31.00 -2.13 -4.49
CA SER A 69 31.95 -2.23 -3.38
C SER A 69 31.99 -3.65 -2.81
N LEU A 70 30.82 -4.28 -2.63
CA LEU A 70 30.70 -5.67 -2.19
C LEU A 70 31.35 -6.66 -3.18
N ARG A 71 31.07 -6.51 -4.48
CA ARG A 71 31.65 -7.38 -5.52
C ARG A 71 33.17 -7.27 -5.55
N LEU A 72 33.73 -6.07 -5.39
CA LEU A 72 35.19 -5.87 -5.31
C LEU A 72 35.79 -6.47 -4.03
N ALA A 73 35.12 -6.31 -2.88
CA ALA A 73 35.56 -6.91 -1.61
C ALA A 73 35.56 -8.44 -1.66
N ILE A 74 34.54 -9.04 -2.26
CA ILE A 74 34.47 -10.50 -2.43
C ILE A 74 35.51 -10.99 -3.43
N TYR A 75 35.66 -10.33 -4.58
CA TYR A 75 36.68 -10.69 -5.57
C TYR A 75 38.10 -10.64 -5.00
N SER A 76 38.44 -9.56 -4.29
CA SER A 76 39.75 -9.45 -3.63
C SER A 76 39.96 -10.50 -2.53
N SER A 77 38.89 -10.91 -1.86
CA SER A 77 38.93 -12.00 -0.87
C SER A 77 39.11 -13.36 -1.53
N LEU A 78 38.46 -13.63 -2.67
CA LEU A 78 38.57 -14.89 -3.41
C LEU A 78 40.00 -15.10 -3.91
N ILE A 79 40.63 -14.11 -4.55
CA ILE A 79 42.00 -14.25 -5.07
C ILE A 79 43.02 -14.61 -3.97
N ARG A 80 42.77 -14.16 -2.73
CA ARG A 80 43.68 -14.41 -1.59
C ARG A 80 43.48 -15.77 -0.92
N ARG A 81 42.47 -16.56 -1.32
CA ARG A 81 42.20 -17.88 -0.72
C ARG A 81 43.12 -18.97 -1.29
N PRO A 82 43.58 -19.93 -0.46
CA PRO A 82 44.42 -21.03 -0.92
C PRO A 82 43.65 -22.00 -1.83
N MET A 83 44.37 -22.75 -2.68
CA MET A 83 43.79 -23.71 -3.63
C MET A 83 42.89 -24.76 -2.95
N ALA A 84 43.25 -25.21 -1.74
CA ALA A 84 42.45 -26.15 -0.95
C ALA A 84 41.00 -25.68 -0.68
N PHE A 85 40.73 -24.36 -0.68
CA PHE A 85 39.37 -23.83 -0.56
C PHE A 85 38.51 -24.17 -1.79
N TYR A 86 39.14 -24.18 -2.97
CA TYR A 86 38.50 -24.45 -4.26
C TYR A 86 38.36 -25.94 -4.54
N ASP A 87 39.27 -26.78 -4.04
CA ASP A 87 39.18 -28.25 -4.21
C ASP A 87 37.93 -28.84 -3.53
N SER A 88 37.43 -28.19 -2.48
CA SER A 88 36.24 -28.61 -1.72
C SER A 88 34.89 -28.13 -2.29
N ARG A 89 34.87 -27.30 -3.34
CA ARG A 89 33.64 -26.63 -3.82
C ARG A 89 33.59 -26.62 -5.34
N ASP A 90 32.40 -26.82 -5.89
CA ASP A 90 32.18 -26.62 -7.33
C ASP A 90 32.34 -25.13 -7.69
N PRO A 91 33.26 -24.75 -8.58
CA PRO A 91 33.46 -23.36 -8.98
C PRO A 91 32.21 -22.74 -9.62
N GLY A 92 31.37 -23.54 -10.29
CA GLY A 92 30.11 -23.08 -10.88
C GLY A 92 29.11 -22.65 -9.82
N SER A 93 28.85 -23.53 -8.85
CA SER A 93 27.99 -23.24 -7.68
C SER A 93 28.49 -22.05 -6.87
N LEU A 94 29.80 -21.92 -6.64
CA LEU A 94 30.38 -20.81 -5.90
C LEU A 94 30.12 -19.46 -6.57
N LEU A 95 30.36 -19.36 -7.88
CA LEU A 95 30.15 -18.13 -8.65
C LEU A 95 28.66 -17.76 -8.75
N ALA A 96 27.80 -18.76 -8.90
CA ALA A 96 26.36 -18.58 -8.91
C ALA A 96 25.85 -18.03 -7.56
N SER A 97 26.29 -18.61 -6.43
CA SER A 97 25.94 -18.11 -5.10
C SER A 97 26.39 -16.67 -4.91
N PHE A 98 27.66 -16.35 -5.22
CA PHE A 98 28.17 -14.99 -5.09
C PHE A 98 27.37 -13.97 -5.90
N THR A 99 27.06 -14.29 -7.16
CA THR A 99 26.31 -13.39 -8.03
C THR A 99 24.90 -13.16 -7.47
N ASN A 100 24.25 -14.24 -7.01
CA ASN A 100 22.92 -14.18 -6.42
C ASN A 100 22.91 -13.40 -5.09
N ASP A 101 23.91 -13.61 -4.23
CA ASP A 101 24.05 -12.92 -2.94
C ASP A 101 24.33 -11.42 -3.15
N ALA A 102 25.19 -11.08 -4.12
CA ALA A 102 25.44 -9.69 -4.48
C ALA A 102 24.19 -8.99 -5.03
N ASP A 103 23.40 -9.69 -5.84
CA ASP A 103 22.12 -9.17 -6.36
C ASP A 103 21.06 -9.04 -5.27
N ALA A 104 21.03 -9.96 -4.30
CA ALA A 104 20.16 -9.85 -3.13
C ALA A 104 20.48 -8.60 -2.31
N VAL A 105 21.76 -8.29 -2.09
CA VAL A 105 22.19 -7.05 -1.41
C VAL A 105 21.81 -5.81 -2.21
N ARG A 106 21.94 -5.85 -3.54
CA ARG A 106 21.51 -4.75 -4.43
C ARG A 106 20.03 -4.44 -4.28
N LEU A 107 19.19 -5.48 -4.25
CA LEU A 107 17.75 -5.33 -4.06
C LEU A 107 17.42 -4.82 -2.65
N ALA A 108 18.10 -5.35 -1.62
CA ALA A 108 17.87 -4.96 -0.23
C ALA A 108 18.27 -3.50 0.05
N THR A 109 19.39 -3.03 -0.52
CA THR A 109 19.92 -1.67 -0.32
C THR A 109 19.37 -0.64 -1.32
N GLY A 110 18.61 -1.09 -2.32
CA GLY A 110 17.99 -0.23 -3.32
C GLY A 110 16.61 0.26 -2.93
N LEU A 111 15.74 0.37 -3.94
CA LEU A 111 14.43 1.00 -3.84
C LEU A 111 13.55 0.43 -2.71
N ALA A 112 13.67 -0.87 -2.40
CA ALA A 112 12.89 -1.51 -1.35
C ALA A 112 13.11 -0.85 0.03
N SER A 113 14.37 -0.55 0.38
CA SER A 113 14.69 0.13 1.64
C SER A 113 14.17 1.57 1.67
N GLY A 114 14.26 2.27 0.54
CA GLY A 114 13.71 3.62 0.39
C GLY A 114 12.20 3.68 0.56
N LEU A 115 11.49 2.73 -0.06
CA LEU A 115 10.04 2.61 0.10
C LEU A 115 9.66 2.30 1.55
N LEU A 116 10.41 1.44 2.24
CA LEU A 116 10.15 1.13 3.64
C LEU A 116 10.26 2.39 4.52
N ILE A 117 11.33 3.18 4.36
CA ILE A 117 11.51 4.45 5.09
C ILE A 117 10.41 5.46 4.71
N GLN A 118 10.07 5.56 3.43
CA GLN A 118 9.01 6.44 2.94
C GLN A 118 7.66 6.09 3.55
N HIS A 119 7.28 4.81 3.56
CA HIS A 119 6.03 4.35 4.13
C HIS A 119 5.99 4.59 5.64
N LEU A 120 7.06 4.28 6.38
CA LEU A 120 7.15 4.58 7.81
C LEU A 120 6.98 6.07 8.11
N THR A 121 7.71 6.92 7.38
CA THR A 121 7.63 8.39 7.54
C THR A 121 6.23 8.89 7.22
N THR A 122 5.64 8.41 6.12
CA THR A 122 4.28 8.78 5.70
C THR A 122 3.25 8.37 6.75
N THR A 123 3.36 7.16 7.31
CA THR A 123 2.48 6.69 8.38
C THR A 123 2.59 7.58 9.63
N ILE A 124 3.80 7.94 10.05
CA ILE A 124 4.00 8.82 11.21
C ILE A 124 3.38 10.20 10.96
N VAL A 125 3.69 10.82 9.81
CA VAL A 125 3.16 12.15 9.46
C VAL A 125 1.65 12.13 9.35
N ALA A 126 1.07 11.12 8.69
CA ALA A 126 -0.37 10.96 8.56
C ALA A 126 -1.06 10.79 9.91
N LEU A 127 -0.46 10.01 10.82
CA LEU A 127 -0.99 9.79 12.17
C LEU A 127 -1.00 11.10 12.97
N VAL A 128 0.09 11.86 12.95
CA VAL A 128 0.18 13.17 13.63
C VAL A 128 -0.86 14.15 13.06
N LEU A 129 -0.99 14.23 11.74
CA LEU A 129 -1.99 15.08 11.09
C LEU A 129 -3.43 14.66 11.43
N ALA A 130 -3.71 13.36 11.56
CA ALA A 130 -5.04 12.89 11.95
C ALA A 130 -5.37 13.27 13.40
N PHE A 131 -4.45 13.04 14.34
CA PHE A 131 -4.63 13.37 15.76
C PHE A 131 -4.84 14.87 16.00
N THR A 132 -4.18 15.73 15.22
CA THR A 132 -4.34 17.19 15.35
C THR A 132 -5.70 17.71 14.89
N GLN A 133 -6.39 17.04 13.95
CA GLN A 133 -7.70 17.49 13.47
C GLN A 133 -8.87 16.99 14.31
N SER A 134 -8.93 15.69 14.60
CA SER A 134 -10.02 15.11 15.41
C SER A 134 -9.57 13.82 16.09
N PRO A 135 -9.13 13.88 17.35
CA PRO A 135 -8.58 12.72 18.04
C PRO A 135 -9.59 11.59 18.17
N LEU A 136 -10.88 11.92 18.36
CA LEU A 136 -11.94 10.94 18.54
C LEU A 136 -12.22 10.14 17.25
N LEU A 137 -12.21 10.77 16.08
CA LEU A 137 -12.36 10.06 14.80
C LEU A 137 -11.11 9.22 14.49
N THR A 138 -9.92 9.73 14.80
CA THR A 138 -8.66 9.00 14.62
C THR A 138 -8.63 7.73 15.47
N LEU A 139 -8.99 7.80 16.76
CA LEU A 139 -9.07 6.64 17.65
C LEU A 139 -10.02 5.55 17.12
N LEU A 140 -11.18 5.95 16.59
CA LEU A 140 -12.11 4.99 15.98
C LEU A 140 -11.48 4.29 14.77
N THR A 141 -10.84 5.04 13.87
CA THR A 141 -10.17 4.46 12.70
C THR A 141 -8.97 3.59 13.08
N LEU A 142 -8.23 3.97 14.12
CA LEU A 142 -7.08 3.23 14.61
C LEU A 142 -7.48 1.89 15.23
N SER A 143 -8.68 1.80 15.83
CA SER A 143 -9.23 0.54 16.35
C SER A 143 -9.49 -0.52 15.26
N ALA A 144 -9.64 -0.10 14.00
CA ALA A 144 -9.81 -1.03 12.88
C ALA A 144 -8.51 -1.75 12.52
N ILE A 145 -7.35 -1.12 12.74
CA ILE A 145 -6.04 -1.68 12.39
C ILE A 145 -5.80 -3.06 13.04
N PRO A 146 -5.89 -3.23 14.39
CA PRO A 146 -5.65 -4.54 15.00
C PRO A 146 -6.61 -5.60 14.47
N LEU A 147 -7.89 -5.26 14.29
CA LEU A 147 -8.88 -6.20 13.74
C LEU A 147 -8.50 -6.67 12.33
N LEU A 148 -8.11 -5.74 11.45
CA LEU A 148 -7.67 -6.05 10.10
C LEU A 148 -6.38 -6.89 10.11
N THR A 149 -5.43 -6.56 10.99
CA THR A 149 -4.17 -7.34 11.10
C THR A 149 -4.42 -8.77 11.55
N ILE A 150 -5.37 -9.03 12.45
CA ILE A 150 -5.70 -10.38 12.91
C ILE A 150 -6.28 -11.22 11.76
N VAL A 151 -7.23 -10.67 11.00
CA VAL A 151 -7.82 -11.38 9.86
C VAL A 151 -6.78 -11.67 8.78
N GLN A 152 -5.94 -10.69 8.45
CA GLN A 152 -4.88 -10.87 7.46
C GLN A 152 -3.80 -11.85 7.93
N ALA A 153 -3.40 -11.78 9.21
CA ALA A 153 -2.44 -12.72 9.78
C ALA A 153 -2.98 -14.15 9.79
N ALA A 154 -4.24 -14.35 10.19
CA ALA A 154 -4.88 -15.66 10.17
C ALA A 154 -4.94 -16.25 8.75
N SER A 155 -5.29 -15.42 7.76
CA SER A 155 -5.26 -15.81 6.34
C SER A 155 -3.84 -16.19 5.90
N GLN A 156 -2.84 -15.37 6.22
CA GLN A 156 -1.46 -15.60 5.82
C GLN A 156 -0.88 -16.90 6.43
N ILE A 157 -1.20 -17.20 7.70
CA ILE A 157 -0.76 -18.43 8.37
C ILE A 157 -1.43 -19.66 7.72
N SER A 158 -2.73 -19.56 7.41
CA SER A 158 -3.47 -20.64 6.73
C SER A 158 -2.93 -20.88 5.32
N SER A 159 -2.76 -19.81 4.53
CA SER A 159 -2.26 -19.86 3.15
C SER A 159 -0.78 -20.26 3.08
N GLY A 160 0.02 -19.95 4.09
CA GLY A 160 1.46 -20.24 4.12
C GLY A 160 1.79 -21.72 3.93
N ARG A 161 0.95 -22.62 4.48
CA ARG A 161 1.11 -24.07 4.28
C ARG A 161 0.87 -24.47 2.82
N PHE A 162 -0.19 -23.95 2.20
CA PHE A 162 -0.50 -24.25 0.81
C PHE A 162 0.52 -23.63 -0.15
N ILE A 163 1.03 -22.42 0.12
CA ILE A 163 2.10 -21.78 -0.67
C ILE A 163 3.39 -22.62 -0.61
N SER A 164 3.71 -23.21 0.55
CA SER A 164 4.86 -24.11 0.66
C SER A 164 4.67 -25.41 -0.13
N GLU A 165 3.45 -25.96 -0.15
CA GLU A 165 3.09 -27.14 -0.93
C GLU A 165 3.14 -26.86 -2.43
N GLU A 166 2.58 -25.72 -2.88
CA GLU A 166 2.67 -25.23 -4.25
C GLU A 166 4.13 -25.10 -4.70
N ARG A 167 5.00 -24.51 -3.87
CA ARG A 167 6.43 -24.35 -4.18
C ARG A 167 7.13 -25.71 -4.35
N ASN A 168 6.77 -26.72 -3.55
CA ASN A 168 7.32 -28.06 -3.69
C ASN A 168 6.86 -28.72 -5.01
N ILE A 169 5.56 -28.64 -5.34
CA ILE A 169 5.01 -29.17 -6.60
C ILE A 169 5.66 -28.47 -7.81
N LEU A 170 5.87 -27.16 -7.74
CA LEU A 170 6.56 -26.39 -8.80
C LEU A 170 8.03 -26.81 -8.94
N SER A 171 8.73 -27.06 -7.83
CA SER A 171 10.09 -27.58 -7.86
C SER A 171 10.15 -28.95 -8.53
N ASP A 172 9.24 -29.87 -8.17
CA ASP A 172 9.16 -31.21 -8.76
C ASP A 172 8.81 -31.15 -10.25
N LEU A 173 7.86 -30.30 -10.63
CA LEU A 173 7.50 -30.04 -12.03
C LEU A 173 8.72 -29.55 -12.82
N THR A 174 9.45 -28.59 -12.27
CA THR A 174 10.64 -28.01 -12.91
C THR A 174 11.72 -29.07 -13.10
N ALA A 175 11.98 -29.89 -12.07
CA ALA A 175 12.91 -31.01 -12.16
C ALA A 175 12.49 -32.01 -13.26
N HIS A 176 11.20 -32.36 -13.32
CA HIS A 176 10.67 -33.30 -14.31
C HIS A 176 10.76 -32.77 -15.74
N ILE A 177 10.48 -31.48 -15.95
CA ILE A 177 10.65 -30.81 -17.24
C ILE A 177 12.13 -30.81 -17.65
N THR A 178 13.03 -30.43 -16.75
CA THR A 178 14.48 -30.43 -17.02
C THR A 178 14.99 -31.83 -17.39
N SER A 179 14.56 -32.87 -16.67
CA SER A 179 14.91 -34.26 -16.99
C SER A 179 14.31 -34.73 -18.32
N THR A 180 13.09 -34.31 -18.65
CA THR A 180 12.45 -34.67 -19.93
C THR A 180 13.17 -33.99 -21.10
N LEU A 181 13.58 -32.73 -20.93
CA LEU A 181 14.33 -31.98 -21.94
C LEU A 181 15.72 -32.57 -22.19
N SER A 182 16.42 -33.04 -21.15
CA SER A 182 17.72 -33.70 -21.32
C SER A 182 17.60 -35.06 -22.02
N LEU A 183 16.47 -35.76 -21.86
CA LEU A 183 16.18 -37.05 -22.50
C LEU A 183 15.43 -36.94 -23.84
N LEU A 184 15.20 -35.73 -24.34
CA LEU A 184 14.39 -35.49 -25.54
C LEU A 184 14.83 -36.31 -26.77
N PRO A 185 16.13 -36.47 -27.09
CA PRO A 185 16.57 -37.30 -28.20
C PRO A 185 16.15 -38.77 -28.01
N THR A 186 16.30 -39.29 -26.80
CA THR A 186 15.92 -40.66 -26.44
C THR A 186 14.41 -40.88 -26.56
N ILE A 187 13.60 -39.92 -26.09
CA ILE A 187 12.13 -39.97 -26.21
C ILE A 187 11.69 -39.98 -27.67
N ARG A 188 12.36 -39.20 -28.53
CA ARG A 188 12.11 -39.18 -29.98
C ARG A 188 12.49 -40.51 -30.64
N LEU A 189 13.61 -41.11 -30.26
CA LEU A 189 14.07 -42.39 -30.80
C LEU A 189 13.13 -43.56 -30.44
N PHE A 190 12.55 -43.54 -29.24
CA PHE A 190 11.64 -44.59 -28.77
C PHE A 190 10.15 -44.29 -29.01
N SER A 191 9.79 -43.17 -29.65
CA SER A 191 8.40 -42.74 -29.88
C SER A 191 7.52 -42.67 -28.60
N LEU A 192 8.13 -42.47 -27.43
CA LEU A 192 7.49 -42.51 -26.10
C LEU A 192 6.77 -41.19 -25.71
N HIS A 193 6.14 -40.50 -26.64
CA HIS A 193 5.61 -39.14 -26.37
C HIS A 193 4.47 -39.07 -25.35
N SER A 194 3.68 -40.15 -25.18
CA SER A 194 2.47 -40.14 -24.34
C SER A 194 2.74 -40.20 -22.83
N THR A 195 3.81 -40.87 -22.41
CA THR A 195 4.17 -41.10 -21.00
C THR A 195 4.61 -39.83 -20.25
N PRO A 196 5.56 -39.02 -20.78
CA PRO A 196 5.98 -37.78 -20.12
C PRO A 196 4.87 -36.72 -20.14
N LEU A 197 4.06 -36.67 -21.22
CA LEU A 197 2.91 -35.77 -21.30
C LEU A 197 1.89 -36.07 -20.22
N ASN A 198 1.48 -37.33 -20.03
CA ASN A 198 0.53 -37.72 -18.98
C ASN A 198 1.01 -37.39 -17.57
N THR A 199 2.31 -37.58 -17.29
CA THR A 199 2.90 -37.25 -15.99
C THR A 199 2.88 -35.73 -15.75
N LEU A 200 3.19 -34.94 -16.77
CA LEU A 200 3.13 -33.48 -16.72
C LEU A 200 1.69 -32.99 -16.49
N THR A 201 0.69 -33.54 -17.19
CA THR A 201 -0.72 -33.19 -16.95
C THR A 201 -1.17 -33.55 -15.54
N HIS A 202 -0.72 -34.68 -14.99
CA HIS A 202 -1.04 -35.05 -13.60
C HIS A 202 -0.45 -34.06 -12.59
N ILE A 203 0.82 -33.68 -12.73
CA ILE A 203 1.46 -32.69 -11.85
C ILE A 203 0.80 -31.31 -12.01
N HIS A 204 0.49 -30.90 -13.24
CA HIS A 204 -0.22 -29.66 -13.52
C HIS A 204 -1.63 -29.65 -12.90
N GLN A 205 -2.35 -30.78 -12.94
CA GLN A 205 -3.64 -30.89 -12.26
C GLN A 205 -3.50 -30.80 -10.73
N ALA A 206 -2.46 -31.40 -10.15
CA ALA A 206 -2.17 -31.27 -8.72
C ALA A 206 -1.85 -29.81 -8.32
N LEU A 207 -1.07 -29.11 -9.15
CA LEU A 207 -0.76 -27.69 -8.99
C LEU A 207 -2.04 -26.85 -9.01
N THR A 208 -2.86 -26.98 -10.06
CA THR A 208 -4.11 -26.19 -10.20
C THR A 208 -5.10 -26.43 -9.06
N ARG A 209 -5.11 -27.61 -8.44
CA ARG A 209 -5.93 -27.90 -7.25
C ARG A 209 -5.41 -27.15 -6.02
N THR A 210 -4.10 -27.11 -5.85
CA THR A 210 -3.44 -26.38 -4.75
C THR A 210 -3.63 -24.88 -4.93
N ASP A 211 -3.43 -24.35 -6.14
CA ASP A 211 -3.68 -22.96 -6.48
C ASP A 211 -5.13 -22.55 -6.22
N LYS A 212 -6.09 -23.41 -6.58
CA LYS A 212 -7.50 -23.16 -6.28
C LYS A 212 -7.74 -23.06 -4.77
N ARG A 213 -7.13 -23.91 -3.95
CA ARG A 213 -7.25 -23.84 -2.49
C ARG A 213 -6.69 -22.52 -1.96
N ILE A 214 -5.48 -22.16 -2.39
CA ILE A 214 -4.83 -20.88 -2.06
C ILE A 214 -5.73 -19.71 -2.43
N ASN A 215 -6.19 -19.68 -3.68
CA ASN A 215 -7.03 -18.61 -4.18
C ASN A 215 -8.38 -18.53 -3.45
N THR A 216 -9.00 -19.67 -3.11
CA THR A 216 -10.23 -19.67 -2.31
C THR A 216 -10.01 -19.14 -0.90
N THR A 217 -8.90 -19.49 -0.24
CA THR A 217 -8.54 -18.96 1.08
C THR A 217 -8.29 -17.45 1.02
N PHE A 218 -7.55 -16.97 0.01
CA PHE A 218 -7.33 -15.54 -0.20
C PHE A 218 -8.61 -14.78 -0.54
N ALA A 219 -9.44 -15.29 -1.46
CA ALA A 219 -10.70 -14.67 -1.83
C ALA A 219 -11.66 -14.55 -0.64
N LEU A 220 -11.76 -15.59 0.19
CA LEU A 220 -12.54 -15.56 1.43
C LEU A 220 -12.01 -14.51 2.40
N SER A 221 -10.69 -14.47 2.61
CA SER A 221 -10.09 -13.46 3.49
C SER A 221 -10.26 -12.03 2.97
N SER A 222 -10.11 -11.82 1.66
CA SER A 222 -10.31 -10.52 1.01
C SER A 222 -11.74 -10.04 1.17
N SER A 223 -12.72 -10.94 0.92
CA SER A 223 -14.14 -10.64 1.12
C SER A 223 -14.44 -10.28 2.57
N LEU A 224 -13.87 -11.02 3.53
CA LEU A 224 -14.01 -10.72 4.96
C LEU A 224 -13.41 -9.35 5.32
N THR A 225 -12.24 -9.00 4.78
CA THR A 225 -11.64 -7.68 5.03
C THR A 225 -12.49 -6.54 4.48
N GLU A 226 -13.07 -6.67 3.29
CA GLU A 226 -13.97 -5.65 2.73
C GLU A 226 -15.23 -5.46 3.58
N LEU A 227 -15.82 -6.55 4.08
CA LEU A 227 -16.97 -6.48 4.99
C LEU A 227 -16.63 -5.76 6.30
N LEU A 228 -15.44 -6.02 6.85
CA LEU A 228 -14.96 -5.34 8.06
C LEU A 228 -14.72 -3.85 7.81
N ILE A 229 -14.08 -3.49 6.70
CA ILE A 229 -13.87 -2.10 6.30
C ILE A 229 -15.22 -1.39 6.14
N MET A 230 -16.19 -2.01 5.46
CA MET A 230 -17.53 -1.45 5.29
C MET A 230 -18.23 -1.24 6.65
N GLY A 231 -18.07 -2.18 7.59
CA GLY A 231 -18.57 -2.04 8.95
C GLY A 231 -17.96 -0.84 9.70
N HIS A 232 -16.64 -0.67 9.61
CA HIS A 232 -15.93 0.45 10.22
C HIS A 232 -16.25 1.80 9.57
N VAL A 233 -16.42 1.85 8.24
CA VAL A 233 -16.85 3.06 7.52
C VAL A 233 -18.27 3.48 7.93
N ARG A 234 -19.16 2.51 8.13
CA ARG A 234 -20.52 2.80 8.61
C ARG A 234 -20.53 3.37 10.02
N SER A 235 -19.74 2.80 10.94
CA SER A 235 -19.66 3.31 12.32
C SER A 235 -19.02 4.69 12.39
N SER A 236 -18.01 4.98 11.57
CA SER A 236 -17.39 6.30 11.50
C SER A 236 -18.33 7.37 10.92
N LEU A 237 -19.13 7.02 9.91
CA LEU A 237 -20.14 7.92 9.37
C LEU A 237 -21.23 8.25 10.39
N LEU A 238 -21.74 7.24 11.12
CA LEU A 238 -22.71 7.45 12.19
C LEU A 238 -22.15 8.36 13.29
N MET A 239 -20.89 8.17 13.66
CA MET A 239 -20.22 9.00 14.66
C MET A 239 -20.04 10.45 14.18
N ALA A 240 -19.66 10.65 12.92
CA ALA A 240 -19.51 11.98 12.32
C ALA A 240 -20.87 12.72 12.25
N VAL A 241 -21.94 12.04 11.83
CA VAL A 241 -23.30 12.60 11.83
C VAL A 241 -23.75 12.91 13.26
N ALA A 242 -23.48 12.04 14.23
CA ALA A 242 -23.79 12.30 15.64
C ALA A 242 -23.02 13.50 16.19
N GLN A 243 -21.75 13.69 15.81
CA GLN A 243 -20.95 14.87 16.19
C GLN A 243 -21.54 16.15 15.59
N LEU A 244 -21.90 16.15 14.30
CA LEU A 244 -22.57 17.29 13.66
C LEU A 244 -23.92 17.60 14.32
N ALA A 245 -24.72 16.58 14.63
CA ALA A 245 -26.01 16.75 15.31
C ALA A 245 -25.86 17.29 16.75
N ARG A 246 -24.77 16.96 17.45
CA ARG A 246 -24.44 17.54 18.77
C ARG A 246 -24.02 19.00 18.65
N LEU A 247 -23.21 19.35 17.63
CA LEU A 247 -22.79 20.72 17.37
C LEU A 247 -23.97 21.62 16.96
N GLN A 248 -24.90 21.10 16.15
CA GLN A 248 -26.11 21.82 15.79
C GLN A 248 -27.03 22.02 16.99
N ARG A 249 -27.27 20.99 17.82
CA ARG A 249 -28.04 21.13 19.07
C ARG A 249 -27.39 22.12 20.06
N GLY A 250 -26.06 22.13 20.17
CA GLY A 250 -25.33 23.12 20.96
C GLY A 250 -25.49 24.55 20.43
N ARG A 251 -25.42 24.76 19.11
CA ARG A 251 -25.68 26.07 18.47
C ARG A 251 -27.11 26.54 18.65
N VAL A 252 -28.10 25.65 18.57
CA VAL A 252 -29.52 25.99 18.78
C VAL A 252 -29.79 26.34 20.25
N ALA A 253 -29.18 25.64 21.21
CA ALA A 253 -29.30 25.95 22.63
C ALA A 253 -28.68 27.33 22.99
N LEU A 254 -27.53 27.67 22.41
CA LEU A 254 -26.88 28.97 22.61
C LEU A 254 -27.60 30.12 21.89
N GLY A 255 -28.17 29.88 20.71
CA GLY A 255 -28.99 30.85 19.99
C GLY A 255 -30.32 31.16 20.70
N GLY A 256 -30.92 30.16 21.36
CA GLY A 256 -32.14 30.33 22.16
C GLY A 256 -31.93 31.15 23.45
N LEU A 257 -30.72 31.17 24.00
CA LEU A 257 -30.39 31.99 25.18
C LEU A 257 -30.20 33.47 24.80
N HIS A 258 -29.47 33.77 23.71
CA HIS A 258 -29.35 35.14 23.19
C HIS A 258 -30.70 35.73 22.73
N GLY A 259 -31.61 34.90 22.21
CA GLY A 259 -32.96 35.34 21.83
C GLY A 259 -33.84 35.73 23.03
N LYS A 260 -33.63 35.13 24.21
CA LYS A 260 -34.37 35.46 25.44
C LYS A 260 -33.82 36.71 26.13
N GLU A 261 -32.50 36.92 26.12
CA GLU A 261 -31.88 38.13 26.68
C GLU A 261 -32.23 39.39 25.87
N GLY A 262 -32.32 39.29 24.53
CA GLY A 262 -32.81 40.38 23.68
C GLY A 262 -34.29 40.73 23.90
N LEU A 263 -35.13 39.75 24.24
CA LEU A 263 -36.55 39.96 24.53
C LEU A 263 -36.77 40.57 25.92
N LEU A 264 -35.99 40.19 26.93
CA LEU A 264 -36.04 40.81 28.26
C LEU A 264 -35.50 42.25 28.26
N ALA A 265 -34.48 42.56 27.45
CA ALA A 265 -33.99 43.92 27.28
C ALA A 265 -34.97 44.84 26.52
N ALA A 266 -35.80 44.28 25.62
CA ALA A 266 -36.86 45.03 24.94
C ALA A 266 -38.10 45.24 25.84
N GLN A 267 -38.40 44.30 26.73
CA GLN A 267 -39.55 44.38 27.63
C GLN A 267 -39.30 45.29 28.86
N GLY A 268 -38.05 45.47 29.29
CA GLY A 268 -37.66 46.44 30.33
C GLY A 268 -37.50 47.89 29.87
N ARG A 269 -37.85 48.20 28.60
CA ARG A 269 -37.83 49.57 28.05
C ARG A 269 -39.24 50.11 27.73
N ALA A 270 -40.27 49.35 28.07
CA ALA A 270 -41.69 49.67 27.83
C ALA A 270 -42.48 49.91 29.14
N GLU A 271 -41.80 49.93 30.29
CA GLU A 271 -42.28 50.46 31.58
C GLU A 271 -41.45 51.69 31.95
#